data_AF-A0A2N5YTP1-F1
#
_entry.id   AF-A0A2N5YTP1-F1
#
_cell.length_a   1.000
_cell.length_b   1.000
_cell.length_c   1.000
_cell.angle_alpha   90.00
_cell.angle_beta   90.00
_cell.angle_gamma   90.00
#
_symmetry.space_group_name_H-M   'P 1'
#
loop_
_entity.id
_entity.type
_entity.pdbx_description
1 polymer ?
#
loop_
_entity_poly.entity_id
_entity_poly.type
_entity_poly.pdbx_seq_one_letter_code
_entity_poly.pdbx_strand_id
1 'polypeptide(L)'
;MSLIKVLLLVLTIIVLGLIAVNVNAQAPIITTQPNQIIKCTGNTSSMTVVATGTEPLHYQWYQDGAPVGTDSPTLDFPSLAPADEGTYICNVSNGEGDIDTDPRDVIVVETAQSVTDVTSENDLVCIGADNMIEVTYDGEYASVTWYVLSDIV
;
A
#
# COMPACT_ATOMS: atom_id res chain seq x y z
N MET A 1 -53.02 25.82 -36.76
CA MET A 1 -52.52 24.95 -35.67
C MET A 1 -53.59 24.96 -34.57
N SER A 2 -54.20 23.83 -34.22
CA SER A 2 -55.32 23.81 -33.25
C SER A 2 -54.83 24.13 -31.83
N LEU A 3 -55.62 24.87 -31.04
CA LEU A 3 -55.35 25.13 -29.61
C LEU A 3 -55.03 23.84 -28.84
N ILE A 4 -55.66 22.72 -29.21
CA ILE A 4 -55.43 21.40 -28.60
C ILE A 4 -53.98 20.93 -28.83
N LYS A 5 -53.41 21.19 -30.01
CA LYS A 5 -52.00 20.83 -30.31
C LYS A 5 -51.02 21.70 -29.53
N VAL A 6 -51.34 22.98 -29.32
CA VAL A 6 -50.51 23.91 -28.54
C VAL A 6 -50.55 23.54 -27.05
N LEU A 7 -51.73 23.22 -26.52
CA LEU A 7 -51.90 22.81 -25.13
C LEU A 7 -51.19 21.48 -24.84
N LEU A 8 -51.29 20.49 -25.73
CA LEU A 8 -50.58 19.21 -25.59
C LEU A 8 -49.07 19.39 -25.63
N LEU A 9 -48.55 20.24 -26.53
CA LEU A 9 -47.11 20.54 -26.62
C LEU A 9 -46.59 21.18 -25.32
N VAL A 10 -47.31 22.19 -24.81
CA VAL A 10 -46.97 22.87 -23.55
C VAL A 10 -47.04 21.88 -22.38
N LEU A 11 -48.07 21.02 -22.33
CA LEU A 11 -48.18 19.98 -21.31
C LEU A 11 -47.01 19.00 -21.38
N THR A 12 -46.59 18.57 -22.57
CA THR A 12 -45.44 17.66 -22.73
C THR A 12 -44.12 18.31 -22.33
N ILE A 13 -43.91 19.60 -22.62
CA ILE A 13 -42.71 20.33 -22.21
C ILE A 13 -42.69 20.52 -20.68
N ILE A 14 -43.84 20.82 -20.08
CA ILE A 14 -43.97 20.94 -18.62
C ILE A 14 -43.77 19.57 -17.95
N VAL A 15 -44.35 18.50 -18.48
CA VAL A 15 -44.18 17.13 -17.95
C VAL A 15 -42.72 16.67 -18.11
N LEU A 16 -42.07 16.95 -19.24
CA LEU A 16 -40.64 16.67 -19.45
C LEU A 16 -39.75 17.53 -18.54
N GLY A 17 -40.11 18.80 -18.31
CA GLY A 17 -39.39 19.71 -17.41
C GLY A 17 -39.64 19.47 -15.92
N LEU A 18 -40.74 18.79 -15.56
CA LEU A 18 -41.04 18.36 -14.19
C LEU A 18 -40.42 17.00 -13.84
N ILE A 19 -40.00 16.21 -14.83
CA ILE A 19 -39.18 15.00 -14.61
C ILE A 19 -37.72 15.45 -14.43
N ALA A 20 -37.45 16.11 -13.31
CA ALA A 20 -36.08 16.18 -12.81
C ALA A 20 -35.76 14.81 -12.19
N VAL A 21 -34.90 14.02 -12.86
CA VAL A 21 -34.30 12.85 -12.24
C VAL A 21 -33.37 13.37 -11.14
N ASN A 22 -33.86 13.38 -9.89
CA ASN A 22 -33.01 13.61 -8.73
C ASN A 22 -32.17 12.34 -8.56
N VAL A 23 -31.00 12.32 -9.19
CA VAL A 23 -29.96 11.35 -8.86
C VAL A 23 -29.45 11.77 -7.48
N ASN A 24 -29.76 10.99 -6.45
CA ASN A 24 -29.25 11.26 -5.11
C ASN A 24 -27.75 11.00 -5.13
N ALA A 25 -26.97 12.08 -5.25
CA ALA A 25 -25.52 11.98 -5.25
C ALA A 25 -25.03 11.47 -3.89
N GLN A 26 -24.00 10.65 -3.90
CA GLN A 26 -23.49 9.92 -2.74
C GLN A 26 -22.01 10.22 -2.58
N ALA A 27 -21.63 10.69 -1.39
CA ALA A 27 -20.23 10.81 -0.97
C ALA A 27 -19.52 9.46 -0.97
N PRO A 28 -18.18 9.42 -1.11
CA PRO A 28 -17.47 8.16 -1.20
C PRO A 28 -17.58 7.37 0.11
N ILE A 29 -17.66 6.06 -0.03
CA ILE A 29 -17.65 5.09 1.07
C ILE A 29 -16.60 4.04 0.73
N ILE A 30 -15.64 3.84 1.62
CA ILE A 30 -14.63 2.79 1.48
C ILE A 30 -15.27 1.45 1.85
N THR A 31 -15.26 0.51 0.90
CA THR A 31 -15.77 -0.86 1.08
C THR A 31 -14.64 -1.86 1.36
N THR A 32 -13.42 -1.57 0.90
CA THR A 32 -12.22 -2.35 1.21
C THR A 32 -11.07 -1.41 1.52
N GLN A 33 -10.51 -1.55 2.74
CA GLN A 33 -9.30 -0.86 3.16
C GLN A 33 -8.06 -1.46 2.49
N PRO A 34 -6.98 -0.69 2.30
CA PRO A 34 -5.71 -1.24 1.84
C PRO A 34 -5.11 -2.23 2.84
N ASN A 35 -4.24 -3.10 2.35
CA ASN A 35 -3.50 -4.06 3.17
C ASN A 35 -2.19 -3.45 3.68
N GLN A 36 -1.75 -3.89 4.86
CA GLN A 36 -0.39 -3.66 5.31
C GLN A 36 0.59 -4.45 4.44
N ILE A 37 1.77 -3.87 4.17
CA ILE A 37 2.84 -4.52 3.41
C ILE A 37 4.01 -4.79 4.35
N ILE A 38 4.46 -6.05 4.38
CA ILE A 38 5.69 -6.46 5.05
C ILE A 38 6.42 -7.37 4.08
N LYS A 39 7.47 -6.87 3.42
CA LYS A 39 8.20 -7.61 2.38
C LYS A 39 9.66 -7.17 2.32
N CYS A 40 10.51 -8.03 1.78
CA CYS A 40 11.91 -7.67 1.63
C CYS A 40 12.14 -6.61 0.55
N THR A 41 13.21 -5.84 0.70
CA THR A 41 13.73 -4.90 -0.31
C THR A 41 13.80 -5.55 -1.70
N GLY A 42 13.44 -4.80 -2.73
CA GLY A 42 13.42 -5.24 -4.12
C GLY A 42 12.19 -6.03 -4.55
N ASN A 43 11.34 -6.48 -3.61
CA ASN A 43 10.10 -7.16 -3.97
C ASN A 43 9.06 -6.18 -4.53
N THR A 44 8.23 -6.68 -5.42
CA THR A 44 7.06 -5.97 -5.93
C THR A 44 5.88 -6.09 -4.96
N SER A 45 5.11 -5.01 -4.81
CA SER A 45 3.87 -5.00 -4.03
C SER A 45 2.94 -3.87 -4.49
N SER A 46 1.72 -3.83 -3.95
CA SER A 46 0.81 -2.71 -4.13
C SER A 46 -0.17 -2.58 -2.97
N MET A 47 -0.68 -1.37 -2.75
CA MET A 47 -1.81 -1.08 -1.87
C MET A 47 -3.00 -0.69 -2.75
N THR A 48 -4.18 -1.22 -2.45
CA THR A 48 -5.40 -0.93 -3.21
C THR A 48 -6.54 -0.60 -2.27
N VAL A 49 -7.27 0.47 -2.55
CA VAL A 49 -8.53 0.82 -1.90
C VAL A 49 -9.69 0.51 -2.84
N VAL A 50 -10.81 0.04 -2.29
CA VAL A 50 -12.07 -0.07 -3.03
C VAL A 50 -13.08 0.85 -2.38
N ALA A 51 -13.64 1.76 -3.17
CA ALA A 51 -14.64 2.71 -2.74
C ALA A 51 -15.84 2.71 -3.70
N THR A 52 -16.99 3.14 -3.17
CA THR A 52 -18.21 3.38 -3.93
C THR A 52 -18.69 4.80 -3.67
N GLY A 53 -19.32 5.44 -4.66
CA GLY A 53 -19.89 6.77 -4.53
C GLY A 53 -20.36 7.27 -5.88
N THR A 54 -20.84 8.50 -5.96
CA THR A 54 -21.12 9.14 -7.25
C THR A 54 -19.80 9.47 -7.95
N GLU A 55 -19.68 9.06 -9.21
CA GLU A 55 -18.51 9.34 -10.04
C GLU A 55 -18.45 10.81 -10.49
N PRO A 56 -17.27 11.37 -10.77
CA PRO A 56 -15.95 10.72 -10.66
C PRO A 56 -15.45 10.62 -9.21
N LEU A 57 -14.87 9.48 -8.86
CA LEU A 57 -14.04 9.32 -7.66
C LEU A 57 -12.59 9.72 -7.95
N HIS A 58 -12.00 10.46 -7.01
CA HIS A 58 -10.59 10.86 -7.01
C HIS A 58 -9.86 10.28 -5.81
N TYR A 59 -8.58 9.99 -5.96
CA TYR A 59 -7.72 9.32 -4.99
C TYR A 59 -6.44 10.12 -4.77
N GLN A 60 -6.04 10.30 -3.51
CA GLN A 60 -4.73 10.85 -3.18
C GLN A 60 -4.11 10.03 -2.05
N TRP A 61 -2.97 9.43 -2.33
CA TRP A 61 -2.19 8.70 -1.33
C TRP A 61 -1.27 9.63 -0.57
N TYR A 62 -1.04 9.31 0.70
CA TYR A 62 -0.10 9.99 1.57
C TYR A 62 0.80 8.97 2.26
N GLN A 63 2.10 9.28 2.33
CA GLN A 63 3.09 8.59 3.16
C GLN A 63 3.52 9.56 4.25
N ASP A 64 3.24 9.23 5.51
CA ASP A 64 3.59 10.07 6.68
C ASP A 64 3.12 11.53 6.53
N GLY A 65 1.97 11.72 5.87
CA GLY A 65 1.37 13.02 5.60
C GLY A 65 1.88 13.75 4.35
N ALA A 66 2.88 13.23 3.64
CA ALA A 66 3.33 13.77 2.36
C ALA A 66 2.59 13.11 1.19
N PRO A 67 2.09 13.87 0.20
CA PRO A 67 1.37 13.29 -0.94
C PRO A 67 2.30 12.48 -1.83
N VAL A 68 1.85 11.30 -2.24
CA VAL A 68 2.56 10.35 -3.10
C VAL A 68 1.62 9.74 -4.14
N GLY A 69 2.18 9.01 -5.12
CA GLY A 69 1.39 8.28 -6.12
C GLY A 69 0.67 9.17 -7.13
N THR A 70 -0.42 8.65 -7.67
CA THR A 70 -1.27 9.29 -8.67
C THR A 70 -2.74 9.20 -8.26
N ASP A 71 -3.62 9.85 -9.05
CA ASP A 71 -5.08 9.73 -8.92
C ASP A 71 -5.54 8.33 -9.37
N SER A 72 -5.29 7.35 -8.49
CA SER A 72 -5.51 5.93 -8.73
C SER A 72 -5.90 5.22 -7.43
N PRO A 73 -6.85 4.27 -7.48
CA PRO A 73 -7.20 3.43 -6.33
C PRO A 73 -6.06 2.49 -5.91
N THR A 74 -5.03 2.34 -6.73
CA THR A 74 -3.86 1.50 -6.46
C THR A 74 -2.58 2.34 -6.43
N LEU A 75 -1.79 2.15 -5.37
CA LEU A 75 -0.42 2.60 -5.25
C LEU A 75 0.53 1.41 -5.43
N ASP A 76 1.32 1.45 -6.49
CA ASP A 76 2.25 0.36 -6.85
C ASP A 76 3.65 0.61 -6.29
N PHE A 77 4.29 -0.46 -5.82
CA PHE A 77 5.68 -0.52 -5.42
C PHE A 77 6.41 -1.53 -6.33
N PRO A 78 6.97 -1.10 -7.47
CA PRO A 78 7.66 -2.00 -8.41
C PRO A 78 8.94 -2.62 -7.83
N SER A 79 9.53 -1.98 -6.82
CA SER A 79 10.71 -2.46 -6.11
C SER A 79 10.77 -1.73 -4.78
N LEU A 80 10.34 -2.39 -3.69
CA LEU A 80 10.37 -1.80 -2.35
C LEU A 80 11.80 -1.39 -1.96
N ALA A 81 11.94 -0.21 -1.38
CA ALA A 81 13.18 0.35 -0.86
C ALA A 81 12.96 0.92 0.55
N PRO A 82 14.00 1.11 1.37
CA PRO A 82 13.85 1.68 2.72
C PRO A 82 13.12 3.04 2.77
N ALA A 83 13.18 3.82 1.69
CA ALA A 83 12.47 5.09 1.58
C ALA A 83 10.94 4.94 1.42
N ASP A 84 10.45 3.74 1.08
CA ASP A 84 9.03 3.42 0.99
C ASP A 84 8.44 3.01 2.35
N GLU A 85 9.26 2.90 3.39
CA GLU A 85 8.75 2.64 4.74
C GLU A 85 7.96 3.84 5.26
N GLY A 86 6.87 3.56 5.96
CA GLY A 86 6.04 4.59 6.58
C GLY A 86 4.60 4.16 6.72
N THR A 87 3.79 5.07 7.24
CA THR A 87 2.35 4.89 7.38
C THR A 87 1.62 5.55 6.22
N TYR A 88 0.78 4.77 5.55
CA TYR A 88 0.03 5.18 4.36
C TYR A 88 -1.47 5.33 4.62
N ILE A 89 -2.04 6.39 4.06
CA ILE A 89 -3.48 6.67 3.99
C ILE A 89 -3.84 7.07 2.56
N CYS A 90 -5.02 6.67 2.07
CA CYS A 90 -5.61 7.19 0.85
C CYS A 90 -6.84 8.03 1.18
N ASN A 91 -6.89 9.27 0.71
CA ASN A 91 -8.10 10.08 0.70
C ASN A 91 -8.87 9.79 -0.60
N VAL A 92 -10.14 9.41 -0.48
CA VAL A 92 -11.05 9.20 -1.62
C VAL A 92 -12.10 10.30 -1.60
N SER A 93 -12.25 11.04 -2.70
CA SER A 93 -13.12 12.21 -2.79
C SER A 93 -13.99 12.24 -4.04
N ASN A 94 -15.12 12.92 -3.96
CA ASN A 94 -15.95 13.32 -5.10
C ASN A 94 -16.64 14.67 -4.80
N GLY A 95 -17.59 15.07 -5.66
CA GLY A 95 -18.32 16.33 -5.50
C GLY A 95 -19.18 16.45 -4.24
N GLU A 96 -19.46 15.34 -3.55
CA GLU A 96 -20.31 15.28 -2.36
C GLU A 96 -19.52 15.20 -1.05
N GLY A 97 -18.22 14.88 -1.11
CA GLY A 97 -17.35 14.81 0.07
C GLY A 97 -16.14 13.91 -0.12
N ASP A 98 -15.48 13.63 0.98
CA ASP A 98 -14.26 12.81 1.02
C ASP A 98 -14.23 11.92 2.28
N ILE A 99 -13.40 10.87 2.20
CA ILE A 99 -13.16 9.93 3.28
C ILE A 99 -11.73 9.38 3.20
N ASP A 100 -11.08 9.25 4.35
CA ASP A 100 -9.77 8.64 4.48
C ASP A 100 -9.87 7.13 4.76
N THR A 101 -8.92 6.37 4.23
CA THR A 101 -8.67 4.99 4.68
C THR A 101 -8.17 4.98 6.12
N ASP A 102 -8.24 3.80 6.74
CA ASP A 102 -7.42 3.57 7.94
C ASP A 102 -5.92 3.65 7.58
N PRO A 103 -5.05 4.04 8.52
CA PRO A 103 -3.61 3.97 8.32
C PRO A 103 -3.15 2.52 8.13
N ARG A 104 -2.20 2.31 7.21
CA ARG A 104 -1.56 1.03 6.94
C ARG A 104 -0.06 1.20 6.74
N ASP A 105 0.73 0.35 7.38
CA ASP A 105 2.18 0.46 7.30
C ASP A 105 2.75 -0.28 6.09
N VAL A 106 3.84 0.26 5.57
CA VAL A 106 4.78 -0.44 4.71
C VAL A 106 6.05 -0.64 5.51
N ILE A 107 6.43 -1.90 5.68
CA ILE A 107 7.65 -2.34 6.38
C ILE A 107 8.53 -3.06 5.36
N VAL A 108 9.76 -2.60 5.21
CA VAL A 108 10.71 -3.10 4.22
C VAL A 108 11.81 -3.87 4.93
N VAL A 109 11.77 -5.19 4.74
CA VAL A 109 12.67 -6.11 5.41
C VAL A 109 14.00 -6.21 4.67
N GLU A 110 15.09 -5.76 5.29
CA GLU A 110 16.42 -5.95 4.72
C GLU A 110 16.97 -7.34 5.09
N THR A 111 17.09 -8.22 4.08
CA THR A 111 17.77 -9.50 4.27
C THR A 111 19.27 -9.30 4.22
N ALA A 112 19.98 -9.95 5.14
CA ALA A 112 21.43 -9.97 5.15
C ALA A 112 21.99 -10.48 3.82
N GLN A 113 22.89 -9.70 3.24
CA GLN A 113 23.62 -10.04 2.01
C GLN A 113 25.06 -10.44 2.31
N SER A 114 25.63 -9.96 3.41
CA SER A 114 27.02 -10.19 3.77
C SER A 114 27.23 -10.37 5.26
N VAL A 115 28.17 -11.26 5.58
CA VAL A 115 28.76 -11.35 6.91
C VAL A 115 29.73 -10.19 7.05
N THR A 116 29.54 -9.39 8.10
CA THR A 116 30.36 -8.21 8.38
C THR A 116 31.53 -8.52 9.30
N ASP A 117 31.35 -9.47 10.21
CA ASP A 117 32.40 -9.94 11.10
C ASP A 117 32.15 -11.38 11.56
N VAL A 118 33.24 -12.07 11.88
CA VAL A 118 33.23 -13.39 12.53
C VAL A 118 34.24 -13.33 13.66
N THR A 119 33.75 -13.38 14.89
CA THR A 119 34.59 -13.31 16.07
C THR A 119 34.57 -14.64 16.82
N SER A 120 35.68 -14.96 17.46
CA SER A 120 35.81 -16.09 18.37
C SER A 120 36.35 -15.60 19.71
N GLU A 121 35.90 -16.19 20.81
CA GLU A 121 36.50 -15.90 22.13
C GLU A 121 37.94 -16.44 22.17
N ASN A 122 38.18 -17.60 21.55
CA ASN A 122 39.48 -18.24 21.49
C ASN A 122 39.75 -18.85 20.11
N ASP A 123 40.85 -18.42 19.49
CA ASP A 123 41.37 -19.01 18.24
C ASP A 123 41.97 -20.41 18.45
N LEU A 124 42.34 -20.75 19.70
CA LEU A 124 42.91 -22.05 20.06
C LEU A 124 42.19 -22.62 21.28
N VAL A 125 41.57 -23.79 21.11
CA VAL A 125 40.67 -24.41 22.10
C VAL A 125 41.22 -25.79 22.46
N CYS A 126 41.33 -26.08 23.76
CA CYS A 126 41.77 -27.40 24.22
C CYS A 126 40.68 -28.46 23.96
N ILE A 127 41.10 -29.72 23.83
CA ILE A 127 40.16 -30.85 23.67
C ILE A 127 39.21 -30.90 24.86
N GLY A 128 37.90 -30.89 24.57
CA GLY A 128 36.84 -30.96 25.58
C GLY A 128 36.45 -29.61 26.20
N ALA A 129 37.04 -28.50 25.75
CA ALA A 129 36.58 -27.16 26.08
C ALA A 129 35.54 -26.66 25.06
N ASP A 130 34.63 -25.81 25.53
CA ASP A 130 33.67 -25.12 24.67
C ASP A 130 34.35 -23.91 23.99
N ASN A 131 33.83 -23.54 22.82
CA ASN A 131 34.20 -22.29 22.14
C ASN A 131 32.95 -21.67 21.54
N MET A 132 32.83 -20.35 21.66
CA MET A 132 31.77 -19.60 20.99
C MET A 132 32.33 -18.87 19.79
N ILE A 133 31.63 -19.00 18.66
CA ILE A 133 31.88 -18.23 17.45
C ILE A 133 30.64 -17.38 17.19
N GLU A 134 30.82 -16.08 17.12
CA GLU A 134 29.77 -15.13 16.82
C GLU A 134 29.93 -14.61 15.38
N VAL A 135 28.81 -14.51 14.68
CA VAL A 135 28.73 -13.92 13.33
C VAL A 135 27.87 -12.68 13.42
N THR A 136 28.37 -11.58 12.89
CA THR A 136 27.57 -10.39 12.59
C THR A 136 27.36 -10.27 11.09
N TYR A 137 26.20 -9.75 10.70
CA TYR A 137 25.81 -9.58 9.31
C TYR A 137 25.10 -8.24 9.12
N ASP A 138 24.96 -7.81 7.87
CA ASP A 138 24.14 -6.65 7.49
C ASP A 138 22.63 -7.00 7.50
N GLY A 139 21.75 -6.00 7.59
CA GLY A 139 20.30 -6.23 7.57
C GLY A 139 19.69 -6.80 8.86
N GLU A 140 18.39 -7.06 8.81
CA GLU A 140 17.58 -7.42 9.98
C GLU A 140 17.38 -8.94 10.12
N TYR A 141 17.36 -9.67 9.00
CA TYR A 141 17.15 -11.13 9.00
C TYR A 141 18.22 -11.84 8.17
N ALA A 142 18.79 -12.90 8.74
CA ALA A 142 19.75 -13.78 8.05
C ALA A 142 19.47 -15.25 8.30
N SER A 143 19.91 -16.10 7.37
CA SER A 143 20.14 -17.52 7.61
C SER A 143 21.64 -17.79 7.63
N VAL A 144 22.17 -18.19 8.80
CA VAL A 144 23.60 -18.50 8.96
C VAL A 144 23.79 -20.01 8.91
N THR A 145 24.71 -20.48 8.05
CA THR A 145 25.11 -21.89 7.99
C THR A 145 26.59 -22.01 8.34
N TRP A 146 26.90 -22.91 9.27
CA TRP A 146 28.27 -23.17 9.71
C TRP A 146 28.84 -24.41 9.03
N TYR A 147 30.09 -24.33 8.58
CA TYR A 147 30.83 -25.46 8.01
C TYR A 147 32.10 -25.69 8.82
N VAL A 148 32.32 -26.94 9.24
CA VAL A 148 33.60 -27.35 9.83
C VAL A 148 34.48 -27.87 8.70
N LEU A 149 35.59 -27.19 8.43
CA LEU A 149 36.60 -27.71 7.52
C LEU A 149 37.45 -28.73 8.30
N SER A 150 37.36 -30.00 7.92
CA SER A 150 38.36 -30.99 8.35
C SER A 150 39.61 -30.77 7.50
N ASP A 151 40.78 -30.69 8.13
CA ASP A 151 42.05 -30.73 7.41
C ASP A 151 42.09 -31.98 6.52
N ILE A 152 42.40 -31.79 5.23
CA ILE A 152 42.82 -32.90 4.36
C ILE A 152 44.18 -33.32 4.89
N VAL A 153 44.20 -34.33 5.76
CA VAL A 153 45.41 -35.05 6.16
C VAL A 153 45.67 -36.18 5.18
#